data_AF-A0A2N1JER3-F1
#
_entry.id   AF-A0A2N1JER3-F1
#
_cell.length_a   1.000
_cell.length_b   1.000
_cell.length_c   1.000
_cell.angle_alpha   90.00
_cell.angle_beta   90.00
_cell.angle_gamma   90.00
#
_symmetry.space_group_name_H-M   'P 1'
#
loop_
_entity.id
_entity.type
_entity.pdbx_description
1 polymer ?
#
loop_
_entity_poly.entity_id
_entity_poly.type
_entity_poly.pdbx_seq_one_letter_code
_entity_poly.pdbx_strand_id
1 'polypeptide(L)'
;MSPSDGWPTEELFYQAKGHMHLRIVDEGKFRTIEIKEGEYFLLPANTLHSPKRFADTIGLVLERTRERDQVHWFCPNLKAHDDKPFMIYCDEFLTKDLFEHLPKLLKHWASSEELRLCRDCGYQAAPLESPECPLV
;
A
#
# COMPACT_ATOMS: atom_id res chain seq x y z
N MET A 1 26.23 4.80 -9.96
CA MET A 1 24.87 4.66 -9.42
C MET A 1 24.28 6.05 -9.35
N SER A 2 23.14 6.26 -10.01
CA SER A 2 22.44 7.54 -10.00
C SER A 2 21.78 7.77 -8.64
N PRO A 3 21.51 9.02 -8.22
CA PRO A 3 20.86 9.33 -6.95
C PRO A 3 19.48 8.65 -6.75
N SER A 4 18.86 8.14 -7.82
CA SER A 4 17.59 7.41 -7.80
C SER A 4 17.71 5.91 -7.58
N ASP A 5 18.91 5.33 -7.51
CA ASP A 5 19.10 3.86 -7.50
C ASP A 5 18.72 3.19 -6.15
N GLY A 6 18.40 3.98 -5.11
CA GLY A 6 18.08 3.47 -3.76
C GLY A 6 16.59 3.48 -3.40
N TRP A 7 15.73 4.12 -4.18
CA TRP A 7 14.34 4.46 -3.84
C TRP A 7 13.32 3.78 -4.78
N PRO A 8 12.01 3.79 -4.44
CA PRO A 8 10.97 3.11 -5.21
C PRO A 8 10.99 3.40 -6.71
N THR A 9 10.72 2.36 -7.49
CA THR A 9 10.70 2.39 -8.96
C THR A 9 9.29 2.10 -9.47
N GLU A 10 9.10 2.08 -10.78
CA GLU A 10 7.84 1.67 -11.40
C GLU A 10 7.57 0.17 -11.12
N GLU A 11 6.30 -0.19 -11.10
CA GLU A 11 5.85 -1.58 -10.95
C GLU A 11 4.90 -1.95 -12.09
N LEU A 12 5.20 -3.03 -12.81
CA LEU A 12 4.32 -3.53 -13.86
C LEU A 12 3.43 -4.65 -13.31
N PHE A 13 2.13 -4.45 -13.37
CA PHE A 13 1.12 -5.45 -13.05
C PHE A 13 0.58 -6.08 -14.34
N TYR A 14 0.39 -7.39 -14.31
CA TYR A 14 -0.32 -8.13 -15.35
C TYR A 14 -1.24 -9.18 -14.70
N GLN A 15 -2.54 -9.11 -14.99
CA GLN A 15 -3.50 -10.01 -14.36
C GLN A 15 -3.85 -11.18 -15.27
N ALA A 16 -3.19 -12.32 -15.10
CA ALA A 16 -3.36 -13.49 -15.96
C ALA A 16 -4.70 -14.24 -15.75
N LYS A 17 -5.27 -14.17 -14.53
CA LYS A 17 -6.58 -14.75 -14.21
C LYS A 17 -7.33 -13.89 -13.19
N GLY A 18 -8.60 -13.62 -13.44
CA GLY A 18 -9.47 -12.79 -12.63
C GLY A 18 -9.06 -11.31 -12.64
N HIS A 19 -9.60 -10.53 -11.72
CA HIS A 19 -9.28 -9.11 -11.57
C HIS A 19 -8.61 -8.84 -10.22
N MET A 20 -8.04 -7.65 -10.06
CA MET A 20 -7.60 -7.13 -8.77
C MET A 20 -7.94 -5.64 -8.66
N HIS A 21 -7.96 -5.14 -7.43
CA HIS A 21 -8.03 -3.71 -7.16
C HIS A 21 -6.66 -3.21 -6.70
N LEU A 22 -6.17 -2.15 -7.30
CA LEU A 22 -4.99 -1.43 -6.86
C LEU A 22 -5.43 -0.05 -6.38
N ARG A 23 -5.54 0.12 -5.05
CA ARG A 23 -5.84 1.42 -4.47
C ARG A 23 -4.58 2.26 -4.46
N ILE A 24 -4.66 3.50 -4.88
CA ILE A 24 -3.54 4.45 -4.96
C ILE A 24 -3.89 5.77 -4.29
N VAL A 25 -2.87 6.53 -3.89
CA VAL A 25 -3.00 7.96 -3.61
C VAL A 25 -2.61 8.73 -4.87
N ASP A 26 -3.58 9.44 -5.44
CA ASP A 26 -3.43 10.21 -6.66
C ASP A 26 -4.07 11.59 -6.50
N GLU A 27 -3.30 12.64 -6.79
CA GLU A 27 -3.70 14.04 -6.59
C GLU A 27 -4.30 14.32 -5.20
N GLY A 28 -3.73 13.72 -4.15
CA GLY A 28 -4.17 13.88 -2.77
C GLY A 28 -5.52 13.23 -2.45
N LYS A 29 -5.94 12.23 -3.24
CA LYS A 29 -7.16 11.45 -3.02
C LYS A 29 -6.88 9.96 -3.16
N PHE A 30 -7.65 9.15 -2.45
CA PHE A 30 -7.67 7.72 -2.72
C PHE A 30 -8.41 7.45 -4.03
N ARG A 31 -7.81 6.65 -4.91
CA ARG A 31 -8.44 6.13 -6.13
C ARG A 31 -8.24 4.63 -6.20
N THR A 32 -9.18 3.92 -6.79
CA THR A 32 -9.05 2.47 -7.03
C THR A 32 -8.96 2.22 -8.51
N ILE A 33 -7.91 1.53 -8.92
CA ILE A 33 -7.70 1.05 -10.28
C ILE A 33 -8.11 -0.43 -10.30
N GLU A 34 -9.11 -0.77 -11.10
CA GLU A 34 -9.40 -2.17 -11.40
C GLU A 34 -8.47 -2.64 -12.53
N ILE A 35 -7.71 -3.70 -12.29
CA ILE A 35 -6.87 -4.36 -13.29
C ILE A 35 -7.51 -5.70 -13.59
N LYS A 36 -8.11 -5.82 -14.78
CA LYS A 36 -8.92 -6.97 -15.20
C LYS A 36 -8.06 -8.07 -15.80
N GLU A 37 -8.66 -9.23 -15.97
CA GLU A 37 -8.01 -10.37 -16.62
C GLU A 37 -7.51 -9.99 -18.02
N GLY A 38 -6.25 -10.29 -18.30
CA GLY A 38 -5.55 -9.95 -19.53
C GLY A 38 -4.98 -8.53 -19.57
N GLU A 39 -5.24 -7.67 -18.58
CA GLU A 39 -4.76 -6.29 -18.58
C GLU A 39 -3.35 -6.15 -18.01
N TYR A 40 -2.62 -5.21 -18.59
CA TYR A 40 -1.35 -4.70 -18.09
C TYR A 40 -1.58 -3.31 -17.51
N PHE A 41 -0.91 -3.01 -16.40
CA PHE A 41 -0.90 -1.69 -15.80
C PHE A 41 0.50 -1.36 -15.28
N LEU A 42 1.09 -0.26 -15.76
CA LEU A 42 2.37 0.24 -15.28
C LEU A 42 2.11 1.34 -14.24
N LEU A 43 2.44 1.04 -12.99
CA LEU A 43 2.36 1.99 -11.89
C LEU A 43 3.59 2.91 -11.90
N PRO A 44 3.42 4.24 -11.93
CA PRO A 44 4.54 5.17 -11.85
C PRO A 44 5.32 5.05 -10.54
N ALA A 45 6.63 5.29 -10.59
CA ALA A 45 7.49 5.30 -9.41
C ALA A 45 6.98 6.28 -8.33
N ASN A 46 7.18 5.91 -7.06
CA ASN A 46 6.74 6.68 -5.88
C ASN A 46 5.22 6.84 -5.74
N THR A 47 4.42 6.07 -6.46
CA THR A 47 2.96 6.04 -6.25
C THR A 47 2.63 5.19 -5.02
N LEU A 48 2.07 5.81 -3.99
CA LEU A 48 1.60 5.08 -2.81
C LEU A 48 0.42 4.19 -3.22
N HIS A 49 0.54 2.89 -2.99
CA HIS A 49 -0.43 1.92 -3.47
C HIS A 49 -0.67 0.77 -2.48
N SER A 50 -1.80 0.10 -2.62
CA SER A 50 -2.27 -0.98 -1.75
C SER A 50 -3.00 -2.01 -2.62
N PRO A 51 -2.36 -3.15 -2.95
CA PRO A 51 -2.94 -4.16 -3.83
C PRO A 51 -3.91 -5.06 -3.07
N LYS A 52 -5.16 -5.15 -3.55
CA LYS A 52 -6.20 -6.07 -3.08
C LYS A 52 -6.44 -7.15 -4.12
N ARG A 53 -6.13 -8.39 -3.72
CA ARG A 53 -6.31 -9.59 -4.56
C ARG A 53 -7.55 -10.35 -4.11
N PHE A 54 -8.26 -10.94 -5.06
CA PHE A 54 -9.45 -11.75 -4.78
C PHE A 54 -9.13 -13.24 -4.89
N ALA A 55 -10.01 -14.08 -4.33
CA ALA A 55 -9.90 -15.53 -4.43
C ALA A 55 -9.85 -16.00 -5.90
N ASP A 56 -9.14 -17.11 -6.15
CA ASP A 56 -9.04 -17.76 -7.47
C ASP A 56 -8.46 -16.90 -8.61
N THR A 57 -7.68 -15.87 -8.28
CA THR A 57 -7.00 -14.98 -9.25
C THR A 57 -5.50 -15.27 -9.36
N ILE A 58 -4.89 -14.92 -10.49
CA ILE A 58 -3.45 -15.04 -10.74
C ILE A 58 -2.96 -13.72 -11.33
N GLY A 59 -1.97 -13.10 -10.68
CA GLY A 59 -1.33 -11.88 -11.13
C GLY A 59 0.19 -12.00 -11.14
N LEU A 60 0.80 -11.30 -12.08
CA LEU A 60 2.24 -11.14 -12.21
C LEU A 60 2.59 -9.70 -11.86
N VAL A 61 3.65 -9.53 -11.08
CA VAL A 61 4.23 -8.21 -10.77
C VAL A 61 5.70 -8.26 -11.15
N LEU A 62 6.15 -7.26 -11.92
CA LEU A 62 7.54 -7.06 -12.27
C LEU A 62 8.02 -5.73 -11.67
N GLU A 63 9.04 -5.82 -10.84
CA GLU A 63 9.67 -4.68 -10.16
C GLU A 63 11.17 -4.65 -10.45
N ARG A 64 11.78 -3.47 -10.38
CA ARG A 64 13.25 -3.36 -10.40
C ARG A 64 13.80 -3.52 -8.99
N THR A 65 14.98 -4.13 -8.91
CA THR A 65 15.76 -4.13 -7.66
C THR A 65 16.05 -2.70 -7.23
N ARG A 66 15.72 -2.40 -5.98
CA ARG A 66 15.98 -1.16 -5.26
C ARG A 66 16.63 -1.49 -3.91
N GLU A 67 17.16 -0.51 -3.19
CA GLU A 67 17.78 -0.76 -1.87
C GLU A 67 16.79 -0.63 -0.70
N ARG A 68 15.88 0.35 -0.78
CA ARG A 68 14.97 0.75 0.30
C ARG A 68 13.56 0.90 -0.22
N ASP A 69 12.60 0.75 0.70
CA ASP A 69 11.19 0.97 0.45
C ASP A 69 10.46 1.38 1.73
N GLN A 70 9.22 1.86 1.59
CA GLN A 70 8.41 2.38 2.68
C GLN A 70 7.01 1.76 2.69
N VAL A 71 6.47 1.53 3.87
CA VAL A 71 5.06 1.21 4.08
C VAL A 71 4.39 2.36 4.80
N HIS A 72 3.24 2.79 4.29
CA HIS A 72 2.48 3.90 4.82
C HIS A 72 1.11 3.45 5.29
N TRP A 73 0.66 3.99 6.42
CA TRP A 73 -0.70 3.80 6.93
C TRP A 73 -1.38 5.15 7.08
N PHE A 74 -2.66 5.15 6.71
CA PHE A 74 -3.50 6.34 6.71
C PHE A 74 -4.63 6.20 7.72
N CYS A 75 -5.08 7.32 8.27
CA CYS A 75 -6.24 7.39 9.13
C CYS A 75 -7.49 6.96 8.35
N PRO A 76 -8.27 5.98 8.83
CA PRO A 76 -9.51 5.58 8.18
C PRO A 76 -10.65 6.63 8.29
N ASN A 77 -10.53 7.59 9.21
CA ASN A 77 -11.54 8.61 9.40
C ASN A 77 -11.38 9.78 8.42
N LEU A 78 -11.68 9.54 7.14
CA LEU A 78 -11.59 10.54 6.08
C LEU A 78 -12.38 11.83 6.37
N LYS A 79 -13.54 11.70 7.01
CA LYS A 79 -14.40 12.85 7.35
C LYS A 79 -13.72 13.84 8.30
N ALA A 80 -12.83 13.36 9.17
CA ALA A 80 -12.05 14.22 10.04
C ALA A 80 -10.89 14.94 9.30
N HIS A 81 -10.61 14.56 8.07
CA HIS A 81 -9.47 15.03 7.28
C HIS A 81 -9.89 15.54 5.88
N ASP A 82 -11.06 16.20 5.79
CA ASP A 82 -11.60 16.78 4.55
C ASP A 82 -11.67 15.81 3.36
N ASP A 83 -11.97 14.53 3.65
CA ASP A 83 -12.00 13.43 2.68
C ASP A 83 -10.67 13.20 1.94
N LYS A 84 -9.53 13.53 2.57
CA LYS A 84 -8.18 13.35 2.05
C LYS A 84 -7.39 12.28 2.82
N PRO A 85 -6.41 11.62 2.18
CA PRO A 85 -5.46 10.76 2.87
C PRO A 85 -4.71 11.54 3.96
N PHE A 86 -4.77 11.04 5.19
CA PHE A 86 -3.99 11.55 6.32
C PHE A 86 -3.08 10.46 6.87
N MET A 87 -1.77 10.58 6.65
CA MET A 87 -0.81 9.56 7.06
C MET A 87 -0.63 9.57 8.58
N ILE A 88 -0.74 8.41 9.22
CA ILE A 88 -0.57 8.26 10.68
C ILE A 88 0.68 7.49 11.04
N TYR A 89 1.21 6.68 10.12
CA TYR A 89 2.45 5.96 10.33
C TYR A 89 3.16 5.68 9.00
N CYS A 90 4.48 5.66 9.05
CA CYS A 90 5.36 5.30 7.95
C CYS A 90 6.55 4.54 8.53
N ASP A 91 6.98 3.48 7.87
CA ASP A 91 8.19 2.75 8.23
C ASP A 91 9.00 2.40 6.98
N GLU A 92 10.33 2.46 7.08
CA GLU A 92 11.28 2.22 5.99
C GLU A 92 12.00 0.89 6.24
N PHE A 93 12.22 0.12 5.19
CA PHE A 93 12.95 -1.14 5.29
C PHE A 93 13.85 -1.37 4.07
N LEU A 94 14.88 -2.20 4.26
CA LEU A 94 15.72 -2.68 3.17
C LEU A 94 14.99 -3.80 2.41
N THR A 95 14.87 -3.66 1.10
CA THR A 95 14.13 -4.59 0.21
C THR A 95 14.83 -5.93 0.01
N LYS A 96 16.15 -6.01 0.22
CA LYS A 96 16.92 -7.26 0.13
C LYS A 96 16.35 -8.37 1.03
N ASP A 97 15.68 -7.97 2.12
CA ASP A 97 15.07 -8.84 3.12
C ASP A 97 13.53 -8.66 3.13
N LEU A 98 12.91 -8.22 2.03
CA LEU A 98 11.48 -7.87 1.94
C LEU A 98 10.57 -8.95 2.56
N PHE A 99 10.78 -10.22 2.21
CA PHE A 99 9.96 -11.33 2.70
C PHE A 99 10.14 -11.63 4.19
N GLU A 100 11.24 -11.16 4.79
CA GLU A 100 11.47 -11.25 6.23
C GLU A 100 10.97 -10.00 6.97
N HIS A 101 11.19 -8.82 6.41
CA HIS A 101 10.90 -7.53 7.04
C HIS A 101 9.42 -7.17 6.99
N LEU A 102 8.76 -7.34 5.85
CA LEU A 102 7.36 -6.94 5.68
C LEU A 102 6.44 -7.62 6.69
N PRO A 103 6.50 -8.96 6.94
CA PRO A 103 5.67 -9.60 7.97
C PRO A 103 5.93 -9.08 9.38
N LYS A 104 7.19 -8.74 9.72
CA LYS A 104 7.54 -8.19 11.04
C LYS A 104 6.93 -6.79 11.23
N LEU A 105 7.02 -5.97 10.21
CA LEU A 105 6.46 -4.62 10.17
C LEU A 105 4.92 -4.65 10.27
N LEU A 106 4.26 -5.56 9.54
CA LEU A 106 2.81 -5.78 9.66
C LEU A 106 2.41 -6.26 11.07
N LYS A 107 3.19 -7.16 11.66
CA LYS A 107 2.96 -7.62 13.04
C LYS A 107 3.15 -6.50 14.05
N HIS A 108 4.17 -5.66 13.87
CA HIS A 108 4.42 -4.50 14.72
C HIS A 108 3.22 -3.54 14.69
N TRP A 109 2.75 -3.17 13.50
CA TRP A 109 1.53 -2.40 13.31
C TRP A 109 0.33 -3.03 14.02
N ALA A 110 0.07 -4.31 13.79
CA ALA A 110 -1.07 -5.00 14.37
C ALA A 110 -1.04 -5.00 15.91
N SER A 111 0.15 -5.16 16.49
CA SER A 111 0.34 -5.24 17.94
C SER A 111 0.42 -3.89 18.67
N SER A 112 0.65 -2.78 17.97
CA SER A 112 0.85 -1.47 18.58
C SER A 112 -0.38 -0.59 18.46
N GLU A 113 -1.09 -0.37 19.57
CA GLU A 113 -2.21 0.60 19.61
C GLU A 113 -1.74 2.02 19.37
N GLU A 114 -0.55 2.39 19.87
CA GLU A 114 -0.02 3.74 19.73
C GLU A 114 0.26 4.11 18.26
N LEU A 115 0.83 3.19 17.48
CA LEU A 115 1.07 3.42 16.04
C LEU A 115 -0.23 3.57 15.26
N ARG A 116 -1.29 2.90 15.72
CA ARG A 116 -2.60 2.90 15.09
C ARG A 116 -3.49 4.06 15.51
N LEU A 117 -3.08 4.86 16.50
CA LEU A 117 -3.83 6.02 16.96
C LEU A 117 -3.55 7.23 16.06
N CYS A 118 -4.59 7.72 15.38
CA CYS A 118 -4.50 9.03 14.75
C CYS A 118 -4.42 10.12 15.82
N ARG A 119 -3.27 10.77 15.94
CA ARG A 119 -3.06 11.84 16.93
C ARG A 119 -3.84 13.13 16.65
N ASP A 120 -4.34 13.27 15.43
CA ASP A 120 -5.11 14.45 15.00
C ASP A 120 -6.60 14.33 15.34
N CYS A 121 -7.26 13.23 14.97
CA CYS A 121 -8.70 13.05 15.21
C CYS A 121 -9.05 12.02 16.29
N GLY A 122 -8.06 11.35 16.90
CA GLY A 122 -8.25 10.35 17.95
C GLY A 122 -8.78 8.99 17.46
N TYR A 123 -8.91 8.78 16.15
CA TYR A 123 -9.39 7.51 15.60
C TYR A 123 -8.36 6.39 15.80
N GLN A 124 -8.82 5.23 16.30
CA GLN A 124 -7.99 4.03 16.46
C GLN A 124 -8.12 3.13 15.22
N ALA A 125 -7.08 3.07 14.38
CA ALA A 125 -7.06 2.21 13.20
C ALA A 125 -7.07 0.72 13.58
N ALA A 126 -7.63 -0.13 12.72
CA ALA A 126 -7.68 -1.57 12.94
C ALA A 126 -6.28 -2.21 12.81
N PRO A 127 -6.00 -3.31 13.54
CA PRO A 127 -4.71 -4.00 13.49
C PRO A 127 -4.42 -4.68 12.15
N LEU A 128 -5.46 -5.13 11.44
CA LEU A 128 -5.38 -5.65 10.08
C LEU A 128 -6.56 -5.06 9.29
N GLU A 129 -6.39 -4.92 7.98
CA GLU A 129 -7.48 -4.53 7.10
C GLU A 129 -8.58 -5.60 7.16
N SER A 130 -9.76 -5.24 7.66
CA SER A 130 -10.96 -6.08 7.58
C SER A 130 -11.49 -6.04 6.15
N PRO A 131 -12.00 -7.16 5.60
CA PRO A 131 -12.73 -7.17 4.33
C PRO A 131 -13.95 -6.25 4.32
N GLU A 132 -14.42 -5.81 5.49
CA GLU A 132 -15.56 -4.89 5.66
C GLU A 132 -15.15 -3.41 5.80
N CYS A 133 -13.85 -3.09 5.79
CA CYS A 133 -13.42 -1.71 5.90
C CYS A 133 -13.75 -0.97 4.58
N PRO A 134 -14.60 0.07 4.59
CA PRO A 134 -15.13 0.70 3.37
C PRO A 134 -14.09 1.49 2.57
N LEU A 135 -12.84 1.54 3.07
CA LEU A 135 -11.72 2.13 2.35
C LEU A 135 -10.91 1.11 1.55
N VAL A 136 -11.25 -0.18 1.60
CA VAL A 136 -10.49 -1.27 0.94
C VAL A 136 -11.14 -1.72 -0.36
#